data_AF-A0A523MRH8-F1
#
_entry.id   AF-A0A523MRH8-F1
#
_cell.length_a   1.000
_cell.length_b   1.000
_cell.length_c   1.000
_cell.angle_alpha   90.00
_cell.angle_beta   90.00
_cell.angle_gamma   90.00
#
_symmetry.space_group_name_H-M   'P 1'
#
loop_
_entity.id
_entity.type
_entity.pdbx_description
1 polymer ?
#
loop_
_entity_poly.entity_id
_entity_poly.type
_entity_poly.pdbx_seq_one_letter_code
_entity_poly.pdbx_strand_id
1 'polypeptide(L)' 'MDERCVLIRKHQPGRDVEMEFSRYWTQVRLVRPKVTYWPSRLLLRSKGRSIEIGSFLTDDERDGLKCRLSAVIESDR' A
#
# COMPACT_ATOMS: atom_id res chain seq x y z
N MET A 1 23.26 11.42 0.91
CA MET A 1 21.80 11.61 0.99
C MET A 1 21.20 10.23 1.09
N ASP A 2 20.75 9.83 2.27
CA ASP A 2 20.06 8.55 2.46
C ASP A 2 18.64 8.72 1.91
N GLU A 3 18.44 8.32 0.65
CA GLU A 3 17.11 8.34 0.05
C GLU A 3 16.30 7.20 0.66
N ARG A 4 15.59 7.50 1.76
CA ARG A 4 14.72 6.52 2.41
C ARG A 4 13.64 6.07 1.44
N CYS A 5 13.66 4.78 1.12
CA CYS A 5 12.72 4.15 0.21
C CYS A 5 11.84 3.11 0.92
N VAL A 6 10.63 2.94 0.40
CA VAL A 6 9.70 1.87 0.75
C VAL A 6 9.81 0.81 -0.33
N LEU A 7 10.34 -0.36 0.04
CA LEU A 7 10.43 -1.52 -0.83
C LEU A 7 9.21 -2.42 -0.63
N ILE A 8 8.53 -2.76 -1.71
CA ILE A 8 7.40 -3.69 -1.71
C ILE A 8 7.78 -4.90 -2.54
N ARG A 9 7.73 -6.07 -1.93
CA ARG A 9 7.86 -7.36 -2.61
C ARG A 9 6.52 -8.07 -2.56
N LYS A 10 6.00 -8.41 -3.73
CA LYS A 10 4.79 -9.21 -3.88
C LYS A 10 5.17 -10.53 -4.53
N HIS A 11 5.07 -11.61 -3.76
CA HIS A 11 5.23 -12.95 -4.27
C HIS A 11 3.90 -13.43 -4.83
N GLN A 12 3.88 -13.81 -6.10
CA GLN A 12 2.73 -14.44 -6.76
C GLN A 12 3.19 -15.75 -7.41
N PRO A 13 2.30 -16.74 -7.58
CA PRO A 13 2.64 -17.97 -8.29
C PRO A 13 3.23 -17.65 -9.68
N GLY A 14 4.50 -18.02 -9.89
CA GLY A 14 5.22 -17.79 -11.15
C GLY A 14 5.72 -16.35 -11.39
N ARG A 15 5.56 -15.42 -10.43
CA ARG A 15 6.07 -14.05 -10.57
C ARG A 15 6.36 -13.38 -9.23
N ASP A 16 7.60 -12.94 -9.08
CA ASP A 16 7.97 -11.95 -8.08
C ASP A 16 7.87 -10.54 -8.67
N VAL A 17 7.23 -9.64 -7.92
CA VAL A 17 7.16 -8.22 -8.25
C VAL A 17 7.82 -7.45 -7.14
N GLU A 18 8.89 -6.74 -7.47
CA GLU A 18 9.52 -5.76 -6.60
C GLU A 18 9.21 -4.34 -7.09
N MET A 19 8.83 -3.47 -6.16
CA MET A 19 8.62 -2.05 -6.43
C MET A 19 9.24 -1.21 -5.32
N GLU A 20 10.07 -0.28 -5.73
CA GLU A 20 10.64 0.73 -4.85
C GLU A 20 9.91 2.06 -5.01
N PHE A 21 9.60 2.69 -3.88
CA PHE A 21 8.99 4.01 -3.82
C PHE A 21 9.79 4.93 -2.89
N SER A 22 9.96 6.19 -3.28
CA SER A 22 10.49 7.20 -2.36
C SER A 22 9.52 7.39 -1.19
N ARG A 23 10.01 7.28 0.05
CA ARG A 23 9.17 7.35 1.25
C ARG A 23 8.43 8.67 1.37
N TYR A 24 9.10 9.78 1.06
CA TYR A 24 8.52 11.12 1.13
C TYR A 24 7.26 11.28 0.26
N TRP A 25 7.21 10.57 -0.86
CA TRP A 25 6.10 10.59 -1.81
C TRP A 25 5.15 9.40 -1.66
N THR A 26 5.42 8.50 -0.72
CA THR A 26 4.62 7.30 -0.51
C THR A 26 3.41 7.63 0.36
N GLN A 27 2.23 7.25 -0.13
CA GLN A 27 0.97 7.38 0.59
C GLN A 27 0.22 6.06 0.58
N VAL A 28 -0.39 5.74 1.72
CA VAL A 28 -1.27 4.59 1.87
C VAL A 28 -2.71 5.07 1.71
N ARG A 29 -3.42 4.54 0.71
CA ARG A 29 -4.78 4.96 0.38
C ARG A 29 -5.73 3.78 0.38
N LEU A 30 -6.76 3.86 1.22
CA LEU A 30 -7.91 2.97 1.13
C LEU A 30 -8.90 3.55 0.12
N VAL A 31 -9.17 2.81 -0.94
CA VAL A 31 -10.18 3.14 -1.96
C VAL A 31 -11.42 2.32 -1.66
N ARG A 32 -12.47 3.01 -1.21
CA ARG A 32 -13.79 2.40 -1.00
C ARG A 32 -14.53 2.32 -2.34
N PRO A 33 -15.26 1.21 -2.62
CA PRO A 33 -16.00 1.09 -3.85
C PRO A 33 -17.25 1.97 -3.83
N LYS A 34 -17.75 2.30 -5.03
CA LYS A 34 -19.02 3.04 -5.17
C LYS A 34 -20.25 2.20 -4.81
N VAL A 35 -20.12 0.89 -4.85
CA VAL A 35 -21.19 -0.08 -4.58
C VAL A 35 -20.80 -0.85 -3.32
N THR A 36 -21.67 -0.84 -2.30
CA THR A 36 -21.40 -1.33 -0.94
C THR A 36 -20.97 -2.80 -0.86
N TYR A 37 -21.37 -3.63 -1.83
CA TYR A 37 -21.06 -5.07 -1.84
C TYR A 37 -19.71 -5.44 -2.49
N TRP A 38 -18.96 -4.46 -2.97
CA TRP A 38 -17.61 -4.70 -3.50
C TRP A 38 -16.57 -4.53 -2.39
N PRO A 39 -15.45 -5.27 -2.45
CA PRO A 39 -14.36 -5.08 -1.50
C PRO A 39 -13.67 -3.74 -1.74
N SER A 40 -13.22 -3.09 -0.66
CA SER A 40 -12.31 -1.96 -0.78
C SER A 40 -10.92 -2.40 -1.30
N ARG A 41 -10.07 -1.45 -1.67
CA ARG A 41 -8.71 -1.73 -2.18
C ARG A 41 -7.70 -0.86 -1.45
N LEU A 42 -6.61 -1.47 -0.97
CA LEU A 42 -5.54 -0.74 -0.30
C LEU A 42 -4.40 -0.53 -1.26
N LEU A 43 -4.10 0.74 -1.52
CA LEU A 43 -3.08 1.14 -2.49
C LEU A 43 -1.92 1.81 -1.78
N LEU A 44 -0.70 1.38 -2.11
CA LEU A 44 0.51 2.16 -1.91
C LEU A 44 0.75 2.98 -3.18
N ARG A 45 0.84 4.30 -3.04
CA ARG A 45 1.01 5.24 -4.16
C ARG A 45 2.26 6.07 -3.97
N SER A 46 3.01 6.29 -5.05
CA SER A 46 4.13 7.22 -5.10
C SER A 46 4.35 7.72 -6.52
N LYS A 47 4.46 9.04 -6.71
CA LYS A 47 4.71 9.74 -7.99
C LYS A 47 4.14 9.05 -9.23
N GLY A 48 2.80 8.94 -9.31
CA GLY A 48 2.11 8.39 -10.48
C GLY A 48 2.08 6.85 -10.57
N ARG A 49 2.83 6.14 -9.72
CA ARG A 49 2.77 4.68 -9.59
C ARG A 49 1.90 4.28 -8.41
N SER A 50 1.24 3.13 -8.53
CA SER A 50 0.47 2.55 -7.44
C SER A 50 0.46 1.04 -7.52
N ILE A 51 0.48 0.38 -6.36
CA ILE A 51 0.29 -1.06 -6.23
C ILE A 51 -0.77 -1.36 -5.19
N GLU A 52 -1.60 -2.36 -5.48
CA GLU A 52 -2.56 -2.90 -4.53
C GLU A 52 -1.91 -3.96 -3.63
N ILE A 53 -2.15 -3.80 -2.33
CA ILE A 53 -1.69 -4.69 -1.26
C ILE A 53 -2.89 -5.18 -0.45
N GLY A 54 -2.74 -6.32 0.23
CA GLY A 54 -3.79 -6.85 1.11
C GLY A 54 -5.08 -7.24 0.37
N SER A 55 -4.99 -7.71 -0.88
CA SER A 55 -6.15 -8.16 -1.65
C SER A 55 -6.83 -9.41 -1.06
N PHE A 56 -6.13 -10.15 -0.20
CA PHE A 56 -6.64 -11.31 0.53
C PHE A 56 -7.28 -10.94 1.88
N LEU A 57 -7.20 -9.68 2.28
CA LEU A 57 -7.74 -9.19 3.55
C LEU A 57 -9.22 -8.82 3.40
N THR A 58 -9.95 -8.97 4.50
CA THR A 58 -11.26 -8.35 4.71
C THR A 58 -11.15 -6.82 4.74
N ASP A 59 -12.28 -6.13 4.63
CA ASP A 59 -12.31 -4.66 4.66
C ASP A 59 -11.83 -4.09 6.00
N ASP A 60 -12.17 -4.72 7.12
CA ASP A 60 -11.73 -4.30 8.46
C ASP A 60 -10.22 -4.50 8.66
N GLU A 61 -9.69 -5.65 8.24
CA GLU A 61 -8.24 -5.91 8.26
C GLU A 61 -7.48 -4.92 7.38
N ARG A 62 -8.09 -4.51 6.26
CA ARG A 62 -7.52 -3.52 5.35
C ARG A 62 -7.48 -2.12 5.96
N ASP A 63 -8.52 -1.72 6.69
CA ASP A 63 -8.54 -0.45 7.44
C ASP A 63 -7.49 -0.46 8.56
N GLY A 64 -7.36 -1.57 9.30
CA GLY A 64 -6.32 -1.74 10.31
C GLY A 64 -4.90 -1.69 9.72
N LEU A 65 -4.68 -2.35 8.58
CA LEU A 65 -3.39 -2.32 7.88
C LEU A 65 -3.05 -0.92 7.37
N LYS A 66 -4.03 -0.18 6.84
CA LYS A 66 -3.87 1.21 6.41
C LYS A 66 -3.31 2.05 7.55
N CYS A 67 -3.94 2.02 8.74
CA CYS A 67 -3.51 2.80 9.90
C CYS A 67 -2.07 2.47 10.31
N ARG A 68 -1.72 1.18 10.39
CA ARG A 68 -0.38 0.74 10.76
C ARG A 68 0.68 1.17 9.75
N LEU A 69 0.41 1.01 8.45
CA LEU A 69 1.36 1.40 7.40
C LEU A 69 1.53 2.92 7.32
N SER A 70 0.44 3.68 7.44
CA SER A 70 0.50 5.15 7.52
C SER A 70 1.41 5.59 8.67
N ALA A 71 1.21 5.04 9.87
CA ALA A 71 2.03 5.36 11.03
C ALA A 71 3.52 5.07 10.79
N VAL A 72 3.87 3.90 10.22
CA VAL A 72 5.26 3.54 9.93
C VAL A 72 5.87 4.46 8.86
N ILE A 73 5.12 4.83 7.83
CA ILE A 73 5.63 5.69 6.75
C ILE A 73 5.84 7.12 7.24
N GLU A 74 4.93 7.62 8.09
CA GLU A 74 4.94 8.96 8.65
C GLU A 74 5.92 9.14 9.81
N SER A 75 6.13 8.12 10.65
CA SER A 75 7.00 8.19 11.84
C SER A 75 8.48 8.39 11.56
N ASP A 76 8.86 8.42 10.29
CA ASP A 76 10.25 8.43 9.82
C ASP A 76 10.43 9.41 8.64
N ARG A 77 9.46 10.34 8.48
CA ARG A 77 9.59 11.59 7.71
C ARG A 77 10.20 12.66 8.61
#